data_AF-A0A7G1KNV9-F1
#
_entry.id   AF-A0A7G1KNV9-F1
#
_cell.length_a   1.000
_cell.length_b   1.000
_cell.length_c   1.000
_cell.angle_alpha   90.00
_cell.angle_beta   90.00
_cell.angle_gamma   90.00
#
_symmetry.space_group_name_H-M   'P 1'
#
loop_
_entity.id
_entity.type
_entity.pdbx_description
1 polymer ?
#
loop_
_entity_poly.entity_id
_entity_poly.type
_entity_poly.pdbx_seq_one_letter_code
_entity_poly.pdbx_strand_id
1 'polypeptide(L)'
;MELLRARPHLTVAAYSRGVIGTNRACAAETVTALLADFAAGTLHRPVGDRESLRATMSERGVPAIGWPQWRAIDAAEREQGTATARPRVKFVSVEEMLAVARR
;
A
#
# COMPACT_ATOMS: atom_id res chain seq x y z
N MET A 1 -0.77 25.09 -4.01
CA MET A 1 -0.85 23.74 -3.42
C MET A 1 0.44 23.56 -2.64
N GLU A 2 0.42 23.79 -1.34
CA GLU A 2 1.64 23.80 -0.53
C GLU A 2 1.94 22.37 -0.11
N LEU A 3 3.00 21.78 -0.68
CA LEU A 3 3.59 20.57 -0.11
C LEU A 3 4.04 20.93 1.30
N LEU A 4 3.26 20.56 2.31
CA LEU A 4 3.67 20.62 3.71
C LEU A 4 4.91 19.73 3.88
N ARG A 5 6.10 20.32 3.71
CA ARG A 5 7.39 19.70 4.01
C ARG A 5 7.54 19.61 5.52
N ALA A 6 6.77 18.73 6.15
CA ALA A 6 6.76 18.58 7.60
C ALA A 6 8.10 18.04 8.13
N ARG A 7 8.83 17.22 7.33
CA ARG A 7 10.19 16.71 7.62
C ARG A 7 10.91 16.38 6.30
N PRO A 8 12.25 16.51 6.22
CA PRO A 8 13.02 16.24 4.99
C PRO A 8 12.97 14.77 4.51
N HIS A 9 12.43 13.87 5.31
CA HIS A 9 12.33 12.42 5.05
C HIS A 9 10.88 11.92 5.15
N LEU A 10 9.90 12.81 5.11
CA LEU A 10 8.47 12.49 5.16
C LEU A 10 7.74 13.29 4.08
N THR A 11 7.26 12.61 3.05
CA THR A 11 6.42 13.19 2.00
C THR A 11 5.08 12.46 1.99
N VAL A 12 3.98 13.21 1.91
CA VAL A 12 2.62 12.67 1.88
C VAL A 12 1.98 13.03 0.54
N ALA A 13 1.34 12.05 -0.09
CA ALA A 13 0.51 12.24 -1.27
C ALA A 13 -0.95 11.90 -0.94
N ALA A 14 -1.88 12.61 -1.58
CA ALA A 14 -3.34 12.52 -1.44
C ALA A 14 -3.98 13.29 -0.27
N TYR A 15 -5.21 13.75 -0.53
CA TYR A 15 -6.08 14.49 0.39
C TYR A 15 -7.51 13.93 0.30
N SER A 16 -8.35 14.19 1.30
CA SER A 16 -9.78 13.80 1.31
C SER A 16 -10.66 14.55 0.30
N ARG A 17 -10.06 15.41 -0.53
CA ARG A 17 -10.73 16.20 -1.57
C ARG A 17 -10.07 15.92 -2.92
N GLY A 18 -10.87 15.53 -3.90
CA GLY A 18 -10.42 15.19 -5.26
C GLY A 18 -11.05 13.90 -5.77
N VAL A 19 -10.99 13.67 -7.08
CA VAL A 19 -11.37 12.38 -7.70
C VAL A 19 -10.14 11.49 -7.84
N ILE A 20 -10.32 10.22 -8.18
CA ILE A 20 -9.20 9.24 -8.35
C ILE A 20 -8.08 9.81 -9.24
N GLY A 21 -8.43 10.51 -10.32
CA GLY A 21 -7.44 11.14 -11.22
C GLY A 21 -6.59 12.24 -10.58
N THR A 22 -7.13 12.97 -9.60
CA THR A 22 -6.41 14.02 -8.87
C THR A 22 -5.28 13.44 -8.02
N ASN A 23 -5.48 12.25 -7.45
CA ASN A 23 -4.44 11.57 -6.68
C ASN A 23 -3.23 11.20 -7.53
N ARG A 24 -3.42 10.89 -8.83
CA ARG A 24 -2.31 10.60 -9.75
C ARG A 24 -1.41 11.82 -9.94
N ALA A 25 -1.99 13.00 -10.18
CA ALA A 25 -1.22 14.23 -10.35
C ALA A 25 -0.48 14.62 -9.06
N CYS A 26 -1.17 14.60 -7.92
CA CYS A 26 -0.57 14.87 -6.61
C CYS A 26 0.58 13.89 -6.28
N ALA A 27 0.41 12.61 -6.59
CA ALA A 27 1.47 11.61 -6.41
C ALA A 27 2.68 11.89 -7.29
N ALA A 28 2.48 12.31 -8.55
CA ALA A 28 3.58 12.65 -9.46
C ALA A 28 4.41 13.83 -8.94
N GLU A 29 3.77 14.88 -8.43
CA GLU A 29 4.44 16.02 -7.79
C GLU A 29 5.24 15.59 -6.54
N THR A 30 4.64 14.74 -5.71
CA THR A 30 5.27 14.17 -4.51
C THR A 30 6.53 13.37 -4.87
N VAL A 31 6.44 12.47 -5.86
CA VAL A 31 7.57 11.67 -6.31
C VAL A 31 8.66 12.55 -6.92
N THR A 32 8.28 13.58 -7.68
CA THR A 32 9.24 14.54 -8.26
C THR A 32 10.03 15.25 -7.16
N ALA A 33 9.36 15.73 -6.12
CA ALA A 33 10.02 16.36 -4.98
C ALA A 33 10.94 15.40 -4.23
N LEU A 34 10.50 14.15 -3.99
CA LEU A 34 11.30 13.13 -3.33
C LEU A 34 12.58 12.79 -4.11
N LEU A 35 12.48 12.68 -5.44
CA LEU A 35 13.63 12.43 -6.30
C LEU A 35 14.60 13.62 -6.33
N ALA A 36 14.09 14.85 -6.26
CA ALA A 36 14.93 16.04 -6.13
C ALA A 36 15.71 16.04 -4.81
N ASP A 37 15.06 15.69 -3.69
CA ASP A 37 15.71 15.56 -2.38
C ASP A 37 16.77 14.44 -2.39
N PHE A 38 16.49 13.31 -3.06
CA PHE A 38 17.46 12.23 -3.27
C PHE A 38 18.69 12.71 -4.06
N ALA A 39 18.47 13.37 -5.20
CA ALA A 39 19.54 13.89 -6.05
C ALA A 39 20.38 14.98 -5.34
N ALA A 40 19.76 15.77 -4.47
CA ALA A 40 20.43 16.77 -3.64
C ALA A 40 21.16 16.18 -2.43
N GLY A 41 21.08 14.87 -2.19
CA GLY A 41 21.73 14.21 -1.06
C GLY A 41 21.12 14.56 0.30
N THR A 42 19.91 15.13 0.34
CA THR A 42 19.28 15.57 1.60
C THR A 42 18.64 14.40 2.36
N LEU A 43 18.45 13.25 1.70
CA LEU A 43 17.95 12.00 2.29
C LEU A 43 19.07 11.20 3.00
N HIS A 44 19.66 11.78 4.04
CA HIS A 44 20.83 11.22 4.74
C HIS A 44 20.49 10.39 5.99
N ARG A 45 19.20 10.14 6.26
CA ARG A 45 18.80 9.31 7.41
C ARG A 45 19.26 7.87 7.18
N PRO A 46 19.98 7.23 8.12
CA PRO A 46 20.27 5.81 8.03
C PRO A 46 18.96 5.02 8.03
N VAL A 47 18.83 4.10 7.07
CA VAL A 47 17.69 3.20 6.94
C VAL A 47 18.22 1.77 6.79
N GLY A 48 17.51 0.82 7.40
CA GLY A 48 17.79 -0.60 7.20
C GLY A 48 17.41 -1.04 5.79
N ASP A 49 17.86 -2.23 5.43
CA ASP A 49 17.49 -2.89 4.18
C ASP A 49 16.12 -3.59 4.27
N ARG A 50 15.76 -4.32 3.23
CA ARG A 50 14.50 -5.07 3.16
C ARG A 50 14.40 -6.16 4.22
N GLU A 51 15.51 -6.80 4.56
CA GLU A 51 15.54 -7.88 5.56
C GLU A 51 15.39 -7.33 6.97
N SER A 52 15.95 -6.14 7.24
CA SER A 52 15.75 -5.41 8.51
C SER A 52 14.26 -5.13 8.78
N LEU A 53 13.52 -4.75 7.73
CA LEU A 53 12.06 -4.55 7.83
C LEU A 53 11.35 -5.89 8.10
N ARG A 54 11.71 -6.96 7.40
CA ARG A 54 11.12 -8.29 7.58
C ARG A 54 11.37 -8.83 8.98
N ALA A 55 12.58 -8.68 9.50
CA ALA A 55 12.93 -9.04 10.88
C ALA A 55 12.05 -8.27 11.87
N THR A 56 11.94 -6.94 11.71
CA THR A 56 11.08 -6.11 12.57
C THR A 56 9.62 -6.56 12.54
N MET A 57 9.09 -6.92 11.36
CA MET A 57 7.73 -7.43 11.23
C MET A 57 7.57 -8.78 11.93
N SER A 58 8.56 -9.67 11.79
CA SER A 58 8.57 -10.99 12.42
C SER A 58 8.65 -10.90 13.95
N GLU A 59 9.54 -10.06 14.50
CA GLU A 59 9.67 -9.80 15.93
C GLU A 59 8.36 -9.28 16.54
N ARG A 60 7.63 -8.47 15.79
CA ARG A 60 6.31 -7.94 16.18
C ARG A 60 5.15 -8.92 15.95
N GLY A 61 5.43 -10.10 15.41
CA GLY A 61 4.41 -11.10 15.10
C GLY A 61 3.41 -10.64 14.03
N VAL A 62 3.82 -9.80 13.07
CA VAL A 62 2.94 -9.25 12.02
C VAL A 62 2.74 -10.28 10.91
N PRO A 63 1.53 -10.84 10.72
CA PRO A 63 1.26 -11.79 9.65
C PRO A 63 1.00 -11.04 8.34
N ALA A 64 2.06 -10.68 7.63
CA ALA A 64 1.96 -9.90 6.41
C ALA A 64 1.15 -10.61 5.31
N ILE A 65 0.22 -9.90 4.69
CA ILE A 65 -0.48 -10.33 3.48
C ILE A 65 0.24 -9.72 2.28
N GLY A 66 0.93 -10.58 1.53
CA GLY A 66 1.63 -10.20 0.30
C GLY A 66 0.70 -10.23 -0.92
N TRP A 67 1.32 -9.96 -2.08
CA TRP A 67 0.62 -10.00 -3.36
C TRP A 67 -0.04 -11.35 -3.68
N PRO A 68 0.61 -12.51 -3.50
CA PRO A 68 -0.02 -13.81 -3.76
C PRO A 68 -1.26 -14.05 -2.90
N GLN A 69 -1.20 -13.71 -1.61
CA GLN A 69 -2.30 -13.87 -0.67
C GLN A 69 -3.49 -12.98 -1.01
N TRP A 70 -3.23 -11.71 -1.39
CA TRP A 70 -4.29 -10.82 -1.89
C TRP A 70 -4.93 -11.36 -3.17
N ARG A 71 -4.13 -11.92 -4.10
CA ARG A 71 -4.67 -12.54 -5.32
C ARG A 71 -5.55 -13.75 -5.04
N ALA A 72 -5.25 -14.53 -3.99
CA ALA A 72 -6.09 -15.64 -3.57
C ALA A 72 -7.48 -15.15 -3.12
N ILE A 73 -7.53 -14.06 -2.34
CA ILE A 73 -8.78 -13.40 -1.96
C ILE A 73 -9.53 -12.93 -3.21
N ASP A 74 -8.86 -12.20 -4.10
CA ASP A 74 -9.48 -11.68 -5.33
C ASP A 74 -10.10 -12.78 -6.20
N ALA A 75 -9.39 -13.89 -6.38
CA ALA A 75 -9.87 -15.02 -7.14
C ALA A 75 -11.12 -15.65 -6.51
N ALA A 76 -11.09 -15.90 -5.19
CA ALA A 76 -12.22 -16.50 -4.48
C ALA A 76 -13.47 -15.60 -4.50
N GLU A 77 -13.31 -14.28 -4.33
CA GLU A 77 -14.44 -13.34 -4.42
C GLU A 77 -15.10 -13.34 -5.81
N ARG A 78 -14.29 -13.40 -6.88
CA ARG A 78 -14.77 -13.46 -8.26
C ARG A 78 -15.45 -14.79 -8.58
N GLU A 79 -14.91 -15.90 -8.08
CA GLU A 79 -15.51 -17.23 -8.21
C GLU A 79 -16.90 -17.26 -7.57
N GLN A 80 -17.04 -16.78 -6.33
CA GLN A 80 -18.34 -16.67 -5.66
C GLN A 80 -19.35 -15.77 -6.41
N GLY A 81 -18.86 -14.70 -7.03
CA GLY A 81 -19.66 -13.82 -7.88
C GLY A 81 -20.26 -14.53 -9.09
N THR A 82 -19.49 -15.43 -9.70
CA THR A 82 -19.88 -16.12 -10.94
C THR A 82 -21.16 -16.93 -10.76
N ALA A 83 -21.35 -17.56 -9.60
CA ALA A 83 -22.56 -18.33 -9.27
C ALA A 83 -23.85 -17.48 -9.23
N THR A 84 -23.72 -16.17 -9.06
CA THR A 84 -24.86 -15.23 -8.95
C THR A 84 -24.84 -14.16 -10.04
N ALA A 85 -24.10 -14.37 -11.13
CA ALA A 85 -23.91 -13.42 -12.23
C ALA A 85 -23.41 -12.02 -11.76
N ARG A 86 -22.63 -11.99 -10.68
CA ARG A 86 -22.00 -10.78 -10.13
C ARG A 86 -20.50 -10.76 -10.45
N PRO A 87 -19.87 -9.59 -10.63
CA PRO A 87 -18.43 -9.51 -10.86
C PRO A 87 -17.59 -10.09 -9.71
N ARG A 88 -18.14 -10.01 -8.48
CA ARG A 88 -17.62 -10.65 -7.27
C ARG A 88 -18.65 -10.61 -6.14
N VAL A 89 -18.47 -11.49 -5.16
CA VAL A 89 -19.03 -11.39 -3.81
C VAL A 89 -17.87 -11.17 -2.86
N LYS A 90 -17.87 -10.08 -2.10
CA LYS A 90 -16.77 -9.74 -1.20
C LYS A 90 -16.89 -10.50 0.11
N PHE A 91 -15.76 -10.92 0.66
CA PHE A 91 -15.70 -11.29 2.07
C PHE A 91 -15.93 -10.04 2.92
N VAL A 92 -16.73 -10.18 3.97
CA VAL A 92 -17.04 -9.07 4.91
C VAL A 92 -16.46 -9.32 6.29
N SER A 93 -15.88 -10.50 6.54
CA SER A 93 -15.11 -10.85 7.73
C SER A 93 -13.61 -10.85 7.42
N VAL A 94 -12.82 -10.34 8.36
CA VAL A 94 -11.36 -10.39 8.30
C VAL A 94 -10.87 -11.83 8.44
N GLU A 95 -11.52 -12.62 9.29
CA GLU A 95 -11.21 -14.03 9.51
C GLU A 95 -11.37 -14.85 8.23
N GLU A 96 -12.44 -14.64 7.48
CA GLU A 96 -12.67 -15.27 6.17
C GLU A 96 -11.60 -14.87 5.15
N MET A 97 -11.29 -13.57 5.06
CA MET A 97 -10.21 -13.07 4.20
C MET A 97 -8.87 -13.74 4.55
N LEU A 98 -8.54 -13.85 5.83
CA LEU A 98 -7.31 -14.48 6.30
C LEU A 98 -7.28 -15.99 6.04
N ALA A 99 -8.41 -16.68 6.17
CA ALA A 99 -8.52 -18.11 5.88
C ALA A 99 -8.25 -18.40 4.40
N VAL A 100 -8.78 -17.58 3.48
CA VAL A 100 -8.54 -17.71 2.04
C VAL A 100 -7.12 -17.31 1.67
N ALA A 101 -6.62 -16.21 2.24
CA ALA A 101 -5.27 -15.71 1.98
C ALA A 101 -4.15 -16.69 2.39
N ARG A 102 -4.42 -17.62 3.30
CA ARG A 102 -3.44 -18.57 3.87
C ARG A 102 -3.58 -20.00 3.35
N ARG A 103 -4.54 -20.26 2.46
CA ARG A 103 -4.60 -21.51 1.69
C ARG A 103 -3.47 -21.54 0.66
#